data_AF-A0A2E9J0A0-F1
#
_entry.id   AF-A0A2E9J0A0-F1
#
_cell.length_a   1.000
_cell.length_b   1.000
_cell.length_c   1.000
_cell.angle_alpha   90.00
_cell.angle_beta   90.00
_cell.angle_gamma   90.00
#
_symmetry.space_group_name_H-M   'P 1'
#
loop_
_entity.id
_entity.type
_entity.pdbx_description
1 polymer ?
#
loop_
_entity_poly.entity_id
_entity_poly.type
_entity_poly.pdbx_seq_one_letter_code
_entity_poly.pdbx_strand_id
1 'polypeptide(L)'
;MRLIPILMIGGLLLTGLGCRSRSEPNGANVSMETSVADCMSNLDLNNLEDALQRCNEVVDAHGDKPAALADRSLLLTLMGKTDQACADVNQAIGLLQQNNRSVDPMVVHELNVRQKSCKQRDTMVGNG
;
A
#
# COMPACT_ATOMS: atom_id res chain seq x y z
N MET A 1 33.31 -56.40 -51.26
CA MET A 1 32.57 -55.14 -51.44
C MET A 1 31.09 -55.38 -51.19
N ARG A 2 30.56 -55.01 -50.01
CA ARG A 2 29.16 -54.61 -49.77
C ARG A 2 29.11 -53.82 -48.46
N LEU A 3 28.80 -52.52 -48.56
CA LEU A 3 28.60 -51.59 -47.45
C LEU A 3 27.37 -50.76 -47.81
N ILE A 4 26.25 -51.01 -47.12
CA ILE A 4 25.17 -50.04 -46.93
C ILE A 4 24.62 -50.30 -45.53
N PRO A 5 24.57 -49.28 -44.67
CA PRO A 5 23.30 -48.94 -44.08
C PRO A 5 22.98 -47.45 -44.27
N ILE A 6 21.73 -47.23 -44.65
CA ILE A 6 21.06 -45.94 -44.79
C ILE A 6 20.92 -45.35 -43.39
N LEU A 7 21.48 -44.15 -43.17
CA LEU A 7 21.37 -43.43 -41.92
C LEU A 7 20.57 -42.12 -42.13
N MET A 8 19.52 -42.01 -41.31
CA MET A 8 18.83 -40.80 -40.82
C MET A 8 17.86 -40.05 -41.72
N ILE A 9 16.59 -40.37 -41.46
CA ILE A 9 15.45 -39.46 -41.53
C ILE A 9 15.50 -38.49 -40.34
N GLY A 10 15.18 -37.22 -40.59
CA GLY A 10 14.30 -36.44 -39.73
C GLY A 10 14.96 -35.56 -38.68
N GLY A 11 14.92 -34.24 -38.92
CA GLY A 11 15.23 -33.25 -37.89
C GLY A 11 15.05 -31.82 -38.40
N LEU A 12 13.81 -31.44 -38.73
CA LEU A 12 13.46 -30.05 -39.03
C LEU A 12 13.48 -29.26 -37.69
N LEU A 13 14.60 -28.60 -37.40
CA LEU A 13 14.72 -27.71 -36.24
C LEU A 13 14.01 -26.39 -36.54
N LEU A 14 12.77 -26.27 -36.05
CA LEU A 14 12.07 -24.99 -35.90
C LEU A 14 12.74 -24.18 -34.79
N THR A 15 13.60 -23.24 -35.16
CA THR A 15 14.14 -22.25 -34.24
C THR A 15 13.08 -21.20 -33.89
N GLY A 16 12.26 -21.51 -32.89
CA GLY A 16 11.48 -20.50 -32.19
C GLY A 16 12.39 -19.65 -31.32
N LEU A 17 12.94 -18.55 -31.85
CA LEU A 17 13.45 -17.47 -31.00
C LEU A 17 12.26 -16.76 -30.36
N GLY A 18 11.93 -17.18 -29.14
CA GLY A 18 11.01 -16.46 -28.27
C GLY A 18 11.52 -15.06 -27.98
N CYS A 19 10.62 -14.07 -28.01
CA CYS A 19 10.89 -12.72 -27.54
C CYS A 19 11.31 -12.77 -26.07
N ARG A 20 12.59 -12.52 -25.82
CA ARG A 20 13.14 -12.36 -24.47
C ARG A 20 12.77 -10.96 -24.01
N SER A 21 11.62 -10.82 -23.32
CA SER A 21 11.26 -9.58 -22.64
C SER A 21 12.31 -9.29 -21.56
N ARG A 22 13.27 -8.43 -21.92
CA ARG A 22 14.24 -7.86 -20.98
C ARG A 22 13.44 -6.96 -20.06
N SER A 23 13.02 -7.50 -18.92
CA SER A 23 12.53 -6.67 -17.82
C SER A 23 13.75 -5.93 -17.30
N GLU A 24 13.94 -4.70 -17.75
CA GLU A 24 14.86 -3.79 -17.08
C GLU A 24 14.36 -3.64 -15.65
N PRO A 25 15.22 -3.83 -14.63
CA PRO A 25 14.89 -3.34 -13.30
C PRO A 25 14.98 -1.83 -13.42
N ASN A 26 13.89 -1.21 -13.86
CA ASN A 26 13.71 0.21 -13.69
C ASN A 26 13.73 0.39 -12.18
N GLY A 27 14.88 0.83 -11.67
CA GLY A 27 15.03 1.38 -10.34
C GLY A 27 14.13 2.59 -10.28
N ALA A 28 12.84 2.32 -10.15
CA ALA A 28 11.92 3.23 -9.53
C ALA A 28 12.64 3.65 -8.24
N ASN A 29 12.81 4.95 -8.09
CA ASN A 29 12.64 5.57 -6.80
C ASN A 29 11.52 4.81 -6.08
N VAL A 30 11.86 3.80 -5.30
CA VAL A 30 11.00 3.30 -4.23
C VAL A 30 10.88 4.54 -3.39
N SER A 31 9.73 5.22 -3.57
CA SER A 31 9.43 6.48 -2.94
C SER A 31 9.92 6.36 -1.51
N MET A 32 10.76 7.30 -1.08
CA MET A 32 11.28 7.37 0.29
C MET A 32 10.16 7.58 1.33
N GLU A 33 8.89 7.47 0.91
CA GLU A 33 7.67 7.27 1.70
C GLU A 33 7.48 5.82 2.18
N THR A 34 8.06 4.81 1.51
CA THR A 34 8.00 3.39 1.92
C THR A 34 8.82 3.10 3.18
N SER A 35 9.49 4.10 3.76
CA SER A 35 10.20 3.96 5.04
C SER A 35 9.50 4.62 6.22
N VAL A 36 8.28 5.14 6.07
CA VAL A 36 7.43 5.31 7.27
C VAL A 36 7.30 3.90 7.83
N ALA A 37 7.88 3.65 9.00
CA ALA A 37 7.89 2.32 9.58
C ALA A 37 6.46 1.76 9.56
N ASP A 38 6.25 0.69 8.82
CA ASP A 38 4.92 0.12 8.60
C ASP A 38 4.39 -0.45 9.92
N CYS A 39 3.57 0.34 10.64
CA CYS A 39 3.00 -0.10 11.90
C CYS A 39 2.00 -1.24 11.72
N MET A 40 1.51 -1.46 10.49
CA MET A 40 0.60 -2.53 10.10
C MET A 40 1.31 -3.83 9.76
N SER A 41 2.65 -3.84 9.76
CA SER A 41 3.43 -5.06 9.61
C SER A 41 3.09 -6.07 10.70
N ASN A 42 2.88 -7.33 10.30
CA ASN A 42 2.52 -8.46 11.17
C ASN A 42 1.29 -8.16 12.06
N LEU A 43 0.28 -7.50 11.51
CA LEU A 43 -0.98 -7.25 12.21
C LEU A 43 -1.62 -8.58 12.66
N ASP A 44 -1.75 -8.75 13.97
CA ASP A 44 -2.56 -9.80 14.59
C ASP A 44 -3.90 -9.22 15.00
N LEU A 45 -4.98 -9.67 14.36
CA LEU A 45 -6.34 -9.21 14.67
C LEU A 45 -6.81 -9.61 16.08
N ASN A 46 -6.12 -10.54 16.74
CA ASN A 46 -6.37 -10.90 18.13
C ASN A 46 -5.61 -10.02 19.14
N ASN A 47 -4.71 -9.15 18.66
CA ASN A 47 -3.86 -8.30 19.49
C ASN A 47 -3.65 -6.93 18.81
N LEU A 48 -4.73 -6.16 18.70
CA LEU A 48 -4.73 -4.86 18.03
C LEU A 48 -4.06 -3.78 18.88
N GLU A 49 -3.96 -3.97 20.20
CA GLU A 49 -3.33 -3.04 21.14
C GLU A 49 -1.84 -2.88 20.87
N ASP A 50 -1.11 -3.97 20.63
CA ASP A 50 0.32 -3.91 20.29
C ASP A 50 0.55 -3.23 18.95
N ALA A 51 -0.33 -3.46 17.97
CA ALA A 51 -0.30 -2.74 16.69
C ALA A 51 -0.56 -1.24 16.91
N LEU A 52 -1.47 -0.89 17.83
CA LEU A 52 -1.82 0.50 18.09
C LEU A 52 -0.67 1.24 18.75
N GLN A 53 0.03 0.58 19.67
CA GLN A 53 1.23 1.13 20.28
C GLN A 53 2.29 1.45 19.22
N ARG A 54 2.56 0.53 18.28
CA ARG A 54 3.47 0.79 17.16
C ARG A 54 2.99 1.94 16.28
N CYS A 55 1.71 1.98 15.94
CA CYS A 55 1.16 3.06 15.11
C CYS A 55 1.23 4.42 15.82
N ASN A 56 1.10 4.46 17.15
CA ASN A 56 1.30 5.69 17.92
C ASN A 56 2.75 6.19 17.78
N GLU A 57 3.73 5.31 17.96
CA GLU A 57 5.15 5.67 17.80
C GLU A 57 5.47 6.19 16.40
N VAL A 58 4.86 5.59 15.37
CA VAL A 58 5.01 6.04 13.98
C VAL A 58 4.37 7.41 13.76
N VAL A 59 3.18 7.67 14.30
CA VAL A 59 2.54 8.99 14.22
C VAL A 59 3.31 10.04 15.04
N ASP A 60 3.89 9.67 16.19
CA ASP A 60 4.71 10.59 16.98
C ASP A 60 5.98 11.01 16.21
N ALA A 61 6.59 10.08 15.47
CA ALA A 61 7.78 10.35 14.65
C ALA A 61 7.46 11.04 13.30
N HIS A 62 6.30 10.73 12.71
CA HIS A 62 5.96 11.06 11.32
C HIS A 62 4.54 11.59 11.15
N GLY A 63 4.01 12.31 12.15
CA GLY A 63 2.64 12.84 12.14
C GLY A 63 2.38 13.93 11.10
N ASP A 64 3.41 14.39 10.40
CA ASP A 64 3.33 15.26 9.22
C ASP A 64 3.12 14.47 7.91
N LYS A 65 3.16 13.14 7.97
CA LYS A 65 2.93 12.22 6.86
C LYS A 65 1.49 11.72 6.86
N PRO A 66 0.70 11.98 5.79
CA PRO A 66 -0.67 11.48 5.69
C PRO A 66 -0.79 9.95 5.84
N ALA A 67 0.20 9.18 5.37
CA ALA A 67 0.21 7.72 5.47
C ALA A 67 0.23 7.22 6.93
N ALA A 68 1.06 7.81 7.81
CA ALA A 68 1.14 7.41 9.22
C ALA A 68 -0.22 7.55 9.93
N LEU A 69 -0.91 8.65 9.66
CA LEU A 69 -2.26 8.90 10.19
C LEU A 69 -3.30 7.98 9.54
N ALA A 70 -3.17 7.69 8.24
CA ALA A 70 -4.08 6.78 7.53
C ALA A 70 -4.01 5.36 8.11
N ASP A 71 -2.81 4.82 8.33
CA ASP A 71 -2.60 3.50 8.93
C ASP A 71 -3.17 3.42 10.35
N ARG A 72 -2.87 4.42 11.20
CA ARG A 72 -3.44 4.45 12.55
C ARG A 72 -4.97 4.57 12.52
N SER A 73 -5.53 5.35 11.60
CA SER A 73 -6.99 5.47 11.45
C SER A 73 -7.66 4.15 11.07
N LEU A 74 -7.00 3.34 10.23
CA LEU A 74 -7.48 2.01 9.87
C LEU A 74 -7.53 1.11 11.10
N LEU A 75 -6.46 1.07 11.87
CA LEU A 75 -6.39 0.26 13.07
C LEU A 75 -7.42 0.68 14.11
N LEU A 76 -7.55 1.99 14.37
CA LEU A 76 -8.56 2.53 15.28
C LEU A 76 -9.98 2.17 14.84
N THR A 77 -10.23 2.11 13.53
CA THR A 77 -11.51 1.64 12.98
C THR A 77 -11.75 0.16 13.28
N LEU A 78 -10.75 -0.70 13.10
CA LEU A 78 -10.83 -2.13 13.45
C LEU A 78 -11.09 -2.35 14.94
N MET A 79 -10.59 -1.45 15.80
CA MET A 79 -10.82 -1.46 17.25
C MET A 79 -12.16 -0.81 17.67
N GLY A 80 -12.98 -0.31 16.73
CA GLY A 80 -14.22 0.40 17.03
C GLY A 80 -14.04 1.80 17.61
N LYS A 81 -12.82 2.34 17.63
CA LYS A 81 -12.47 3.68 18.13
C LYS A 81 -12.69 4.74 17.04
N THR A 82 -13.92 4.82 16.54
CA THR A 82 -14.21 5.52 15.27
C THR A 82 -14.04 7.04 15.36
N ASP A 83 -14.20 7.65 16.53
CA ASP A 83 -13.97 9.10 16.70
C ASP A 83 -12.49 9.45 16.57
N GLN A 84 -11.62 8.67 17.21
CA GLN A 84 -10.17 8.83 17.09
C GLN A 84 -9.70 8.57 15.66
N ALA A 85 -10.25 7.54 14.99
CA ALA A 85 -9.96 7.28 13.58
C ALA A 85 -10.32 8.48 12.69
N CYS A 86 -11.47 9.12 12.92
CA CYS A 86 -11.87 10.28 12.13
C CYS A 86 -11.06 11.55 12.45
N ALA A 87 -10.56 11.69 13.67
CA ALA A 87 -9.60 12.75 14.00
C ALA A 87 -8.32 12.61 13.15
N ASP A 88 -7.75 11.41 13.08
CA ASP A 88 -6.57 11.12 12.25
C ASP A 88 -6.83 11.38 10.76
N VAL A 89 -7.98 10.93 10.24
CA VAL A 89 -8.39 11.17 8.84
C VAL A 89 -8.48 12.67 8.55
N ASN A 90 -9.10 13.46 9.44
CA ASN A 90 -9.24 14.89 9.24
C ASN A 90 -7.89 15.62 9.27
N GLN A 91 -7.00 15.22 10.18
CA GLN A 91 -5.62 15.74 10.22
C GLN A 91 -4.87 15.41 8.92
N ALA A 92 -4.95 14.16 8.46
CA ALA A 92 -4.30 13.72 7.23
C ALA A 92 -4.79 14.47 5.99
N ILE A 93 -6.11 14.69 5.87
CA ILE A 93 -6.69 15.51 4.79
C ILE A 93 -6.19 16.97 4.86
N GLY A 94 -6.07 17.54 6.06
CA GLY A 94 -5.50 18.87 6.23
C GLY A 94 -4.06 18.96 5.72
N LEU A 95 -3.24 17.94 5.99
CA LEU A 95 -1.85 17.86 5.50
C LEU A 95 -1.78 17.75 3.98
N LEU A 96 -2.70 17.01 3.34
CA LEU A 96 -2.77 16.93 1.86
C LEU A 96 -3.06 18.28 1.20
N GLN A 97 -3.80 19.16 1.87
CA GLN A 97 -4.13 20.49 1.34
C GLN A 97 -2.99 21.50 1.52
N GLN A 98 -2.15 21.31 2.55
CA GLN A 98 -1.06 22.23 2.88
C GLN A 98 0.26 21.88 2.17
N ASN A 99 0.47 20.60 1.84
CA ASN A 99 1.73 20.12 1.29
C ASN A 99 1.72 20.07 -0.24
N ASN A 100 2.75 20.64 -0.87
CA ASN A 100 3.03 20.49 -2.31
C ASN A 100 3.86 19.22 -2.63
N ARG A 101 3.95 18.28 -1.69
CA ARG A 101 4.68 17.01 -1.88
C ARG A 101 3.75 16.01 -2.56
N SER A 102 4.31 15.21 -3.47
CA SER A 102 3.57 14.10 -4.05
C SER A 102 3.35 13.04 -2.97
N VAL A 103 2.08 12.76 -2.67
CA VAL A 103 1.65 11.66 -1.80
C VAL A 103 1.16 10.52 -2.69
N ASP A 104 1.28 9.29 -2.22
CA ASP A 104 0.76 8.11 -2.93
C ASP A 104 -0.75 8.30 -3.23
N PRO A 105 -1.18 8.21 -4.51
CA PRO A 105 -2.59 8.33 -4.88
C PRO A 105 -3.52 7.35 -4.16
N MET A 106 -3.01 6.18 -3.73
CA MET A 106 -3.78 5.22 -2.95
C MET A 106 -4.10 5.75 -1.55
N VAL A 107 -3.11 6.36 -0.87
CA VAL A 107 -3.29 7.01 0.44
C VAL A 107 -4.30 8.16 0.32
N VAL A 108 -4.19 8.95 -0.75
CA VAL A 108 -5.16 10.01 -1.03
C VAL A 108 -6.57 9.43 -1.23
N HIS A 109 -6.69 8.35 -1.99
CA HIS A 109 -7.99 7.71 -2.25
C HIS A 109 -8.63 7.18 -0.97
N GLU A 110 -7.90 6.42 -0.15
CA GLU A 110 -8.45 5.86 1.09
C GLU A 110 -8.89 6.95 2.07
N LEU A 111 -8.11 8.02 2.21
CA LEU A 111 -8.43 9.11 3.14
C LEU A 111 -9.71 9.82 2.71
N ASN A 112 -9.92 10.00 1.41
CA ASN A 112 -11.17 10.54 0.89
C ASN A 112 -12.36 9.61 1.13
N VAL A 113 -12.20 8.30 0.98
CA VAL A 113 -13.27 7.33 1.28
C VAL A 113 -13.62 7.38 2.77
N ARG A 114 -12.61 7.30 3.66
CA ARG A 114 -12.81 7.35 5.11
C ARG A 114 -13.41 8.68 5.56
N GLN A 115 -12.99 9.80 4.97
CA GLN A 115 -13.55 11.11 5.31
C GLN A 115 -15.05 11.18 4.98
N LYS A 116 -15.49 10.60 3.86
CA LYS A 116 -16.91 10.52 3.53
C LYS A 116 -17.68 9.74 4.60
N SER A 117 -17.15 8.60 5.05
CA SER A 117 -17.73 7.82 6.15
C SER A 117 -17.79 8.61 7.46
N CYS A 118 -16.74 9.36 7.81
CA CYS A 118 -16.72 10.24 8.98
C CYS A 118 -17.83 11.31 8.91
N LYS A 119 -17.90 12.05 7.80
CA LYS A 119 -18.93 13.08 7.59
C LYS A 119 -20.34 12.50 7.63
N GLN A 120 -20.55 11.34 7.01
CA GLN A 120 -21.84 10.65 7.04
C GLN A 120 -22.22 10.23 8.47
N ARG A 121 -21.26 9.76 9.27
CA ARG A 121 -21.53 9.45 10.67
C ARG A 121 -21.90 10.72 11.43
N ASP A 122 -21.14 11.80 11.29
CA ASP A 122 -21.37 13.05 12.02
C ASP A 122 -22.78 13.61 11.78
N THR A 123 -23.30 13.49 10.55
CA THR A 123 -24.70 13.86 10.25
C THR A 123 -25.70 12.92 10.92
N MET A 124 -25.43 11.61 11.02
CA MET A 124 -26.28 10.66 11.72
C MET A 124 -26.31 10.89 13.23
N VAL A 125 -25.20 11.33 13.84
CA VAL A 125 -25.14 11.63 15.29
C VAL A 125 -25.59 13.06 15.63
N GLY A 126 -25.85 13.91 14.62
CA GLY A 126 -26.30 15.29 14.82
C GLY A 126 -25.19 16.29 15.15
N ASN A 127 -23.94 15.96 14.83
CA ASN A 127 -22.75 16.79 15.10
C ASN A 127 -22.32 17.64 13.89
N GLY A 128 -23.20 17.77 12.88
CA GLY A 128 -22.93 18.42 11.58
C GLY A 128 -22.96 19.94 11.58
#